data_AF-A0A4V3IVR1-F1
#
_entry.id   AF-A0A4V3IVR1-F1
#
_cell.length_a   1.000
_cell.length_b   1.000
_cell.length_c   1.000
_cell.angle_alpha   90.00
_cell.angle_beta   90.00
_cell.angle_gamma   90.00
#
_symmetry.space_group_name_H-M   'P 1'
#
loop_
_entity.id
_entity.type
_entity.pdbx_description
1 polymer ?
#
loop_
_entity_poly.entity_id
_entity_poly.type
_entity_poly.pdbx_seq_one_letter_code
_entity_poly.pdbx_strand_id
1 'polypeptide(L)'
;MTSYQVDSEAVLSTTATARASIARIQAEVAGLLAQLTGLEGSWTGQAAAAFQGAVADWRATQRHVEESAEGLNLALSQAGRQYADVEQANARLFSR
;
A
#
# COMPACT_ATOMS: atom_id res chain seq x y z
N MET A 1 1.84 -32.98 -11.62
CA MET A 1 2.74 -31.93 -11.08
C MET A 1 2.24 -30.57 -11.58
N THR A 2 1.18 -30.03 -10.99
CA THR A 2 0.53 -28.79 -11.45
C THR A 2 0.17 -27.85 -10.29
N SER A 3 0.31 -28.26 -9.02
CA SER A 3 -0.10 -27.42 -7.88
C SER A 3 0.83 -26.23 -7.65
N TYR A 4 2.15 -26.45 -7.64
CA TYR A 4 3.12 -25.40 -7.29
C TYR A 4 3.13 -24.19 -8.26
N GLN A 5 2.90 -24.44 -9.54
CA GLN A 5 2.87 -23.39 -10.57
C GLN A 5 1.57 -22.57 -10.50
N VAL A 6 0.43 -23.21 -10.22
CA VAL A 6 -0.87 -22.56 -10.03
C VAL A 6 -0.87 -21.70 -8.77
N ASP A 7 -0.27 -22.19 -7.68
CA ASP A 7 -0.13 -21.42 -6.44
C ASP A 7 0.74 -20.16 -6.65
N SER A 8 1.77 -20.24 -7.50
CA SER A 8 2.68 -19.11 -7.77
C SER A 8 2.01 -17.98 -8.58
N GLU A 9 1.24 -18.30 -9.61
CA GLU A 9 0.45 -17.29 -10.35
C GLU A 9 -0.59 -16.61 -9.44
N ALA A 10 -1.25 -17.38 -8.57
CA ALA A 10 -2.21 -16.84 -7.61
C ALA A 10 -1.55 -15.85 -6.63
N VAL A 11 -0.34 -16.14 -6.16
CA VAL A 11 0.42 -15.24 -5.27
C VAL A 11 0.85 -13.96 -6.00
N LEU A 12 1.32 -14.06 -7.25
CA LEU A 12 1.70 -12.89 -8.06
C LEU A 12 0.49 -12.00 -8.35
N SER A 13 -0.64 -12.59 -8.72
CA SER A 13 -1.91 -11.87 -8.95
C SER A 13 -2.42 -11.19 -7.68
N THR A 14 -2.39 -11.89 -6.54
CA THR A 14 -2.78 -11.35 -5.24
C THR A 14 -1.86 -10.20 -4.83
N THR A 15 -0.56 -10.33 -5.08
CA THR A 15 0.43 -9.27 -4.83
C THR A 15 0.16 -8.01 -5.66
N ALA A 16 -0.14 -8.17 -6.96
CA ALA A 16 -0.49 -7.06 -7.83
C ALA A 16 -1.77 -6.35 -7.35
N THR A 17 -2.78 -7.14 -6.96
CA THR A 17 -4.04 -6.62 -6.40
C THR A 17 -3.80 -5.85 -5.10
N ALA A 18 -3.01 -6.40 -4.19
CA ALA A 18 -2.66 -5.75 -2.93
C ALA A 18 -1.94 -4.40 -3.14
N ARG A 19 -0.99 -4.34 -4.08
CA ARG A 19 -0.30 -3.09 -4.45
C ARG A 19 -1.28 -2.04 -5.00
N ALA A 20 -2.22 -2.45 -5.84
CA ALA A 20 -3.25 -1.54 -6.36
C ALA A 20 -4.16 -1.00 -5.24
N SER A 21 -4.55 -1.86 -4.29
CA SER A 21 -5.31 -1.45 -3.10
C SER A 21 -4.54 -0.45 -2.24
N ILE A 22 -3.24 -0.69 -2.01
CA ILE A 22 -2.36 0.22 -1.26
C ILE A 22 -2.30 1.60 -1.93
N ALA A 23 -2.08 1.64 -3.25
CA ALA A 23 -2.04 2.90 -4.00
C ALA A 23 -3.37 3.67 -3.91
N ARG A 24 -4.50 2.95 -3.97
CA ARG A 24 -5.83 3.56 -3.80
C ARG A 24 -6.02 4.16 -2.41
N ILE A 25 -5.62 3.44 -1.36
CA ILE A 25 -5.70 3.93 0.03
C ILE A 25 -4.87 5.21 0.19
N GLN A 26 -3.63 5.23 -0.32
CA GLN A 26 -2.78 6.42 -0.27
C GLN A 26 -3.42 7.62 -0.99
N ALA A 27 -4.03 7.39 -2.16
CA ALA A 27 -4.73 8.44 -2.90
C ALA A 27 -5.95 9.00 -2.16
N GLU A 28 -6.77 8.13 -1.56
CA GLU A 28 -7.91 8.56 -0.73
C GLU A 28 -7.46 9.34 0.49
N VAL A 29 -6.37 8.90 1.15
CA VAL A 29 -5.83 9.58 2.33
C VAL A 29 -5.31 10.99 1.98
N ALA A 30 -4.57 11.11 0.88
CA ALA A 30 -4.11 12.39 0.37
C ALA A 30 -5.28 13.29 -0.07
N GLY A 31 -6.31 12.70 -0.68
CA GLY A 31 -7.54 13.38 -1.08
C GLY A 31 -8.28 14.00 0.10
N LEU A 32 -8.43 13.25 1.21
CA LEU A 32 -9.06 13.78 2.42
C LEU A 32 -8.25 14.94 3.02
N LEU A 33 -6.91 14.85 3.04
CA LEU A 33 -6.08 15.97 3.52
C LEU A 33 -6.31 17.23 2.67
N ALA A 34 -6.36 17.10 1.34
CA ALA A 34 -6.61 18.24 0.46
C ALA A 34 -7.98 18.89 0.73
N GLN A 35 -9.03 18.07 0.93
CA GLN A 35 -10.37 18.55 1.29
C GLN A 35 -10.38 19.28 2.64
N LEU A 36 -9.74 18.70 3.66
CA LEU A 36 -9.65 19.30 4.98
C LEU A 36 -8.88 20.64 4.93
N THR A 37 -7.77 20.70 4.20
CA THR A 37 -6.98 21.93 4.05
C THR A 37 -7.77 23.01 3.29
N GLY A 38 -8.61 22.61 2.32
CA GLY A 38 -9.52 23.53 1.64
C GLY A 38 -10.60 24.11 2.56
N LEU A 39 -11.11 23.31 3.50
CA LEU A 39 -12.07 23.75 4.51
C LEU A 39 -11.46 24.63 5.60
N GLU A 40 -10.15 24.51 5.88
CA GLU A 40 -9.46 25.30 6.91
C GLU A 40 -9.71 26.81 6.78
N GLY A 41 -9.70 27.35 5.56
CA GLY A 41 -9.94 28.77 5.29
C GLY A 41 -11.39 29.24 5.52
N SER A 42 -12.33 28.32 5.68
CA SER A 42 -13.76 28.63 5.92
C SER A 42 -14.15 28.66 7.40
N TRP A 43 -13.31 28.11 8.28
CA TRP A 43 -13.57 28.05 9.72
C TRP A 43 -12.91 29.27 10.38
N THR A 44 -13.67 29.99 11.22
CA THR A 44 -13.17 31.17 11.94
C THR A 44 -13.43 31.05 13.44
N GLY A 45 -12.68 31.78 14.26
CA GLY A 45 -12.83 31.79 15.71
C GLY A 45 -12.35 30.50 16.38
N GLN A 46 -12.93 30.16 17.54
CA GLN A 46 -12.54 29.01 18.36
C GLN A 46 -12.63 27.66 17.62
N ALA A 47 -13.57 27.54 16.67
CA ALA A 47 -13.74 26.33 15.85
C ALA A 47 -12.55 26.10 14.91
N ALA A 48 -11.86 27.16 14.46
CA ALA A 48 -10.70 27.05 13.59
C ALA A 48 -9.52 26.36 14.29
N ALA A 49 -9.27 26.69 15.56
CA ALA A 49 -8.20 26.05 16.34
C ALA A 49 -8.44 24.55 16.55
N ALA A 50 -9.69 24.15 16.85
CA ALA A 50 -10.06 22.75 16.96
C ALA A 50 -9.91 22.00 15.61
N PHE A 51 -10.32 22.64 14.52
CA PHE A 51 -10.18 22.08 13.17
C PHE A 51 -8.70 21.90 12.78
N GLN A 52 -7.84 22.87 13.08
CA GLN A 52 -6.40 22.76 12.87
C GLN A 52 -5.78 21.58 13.63
N GLY A 53 -6.23 21.33 14.86
CA GLY A 53 -5.86 20.12 15.61
C GLY A 53 -6.24 18.84 14.87
N ALA A 54 -7.49 18.74 14.42
CA ALA A 54 -7.96 17.58 13.64
C ALA A 54 -7.17 17.38 12.34
N VAL A 55 -6.80 18.46 11.64
CA VAL A 55 -5.94 18.40 10.44
C VAL A 55 -4.54 17.90 10.79
N ALA A 56 -3.97 18.32 11.92
CA ALA A 56 -2.67 17.85 12.38
C ALA A 56 -2.68 16.35 12.72
N ASP A 57 -3.72 15.89 13.42
CA ASP A 57 -3.93 14.46 13.73
C ASP A 57 -4.10 13.62 12.45
N TRP A 58 -4.83 14.16 11.48
CA TRP A 58 -4.97 13.51 10.17
C TRP A 58 -3.63 13.40 9.43
N ARG A 59 -2.80 14.45 9.45
CA ARG A 59 -1.44 14.40 8.87
C ARG A 59 -0.56 13.35 9.55
N ALA A 60 -0.70 13.14 10.85
CA ALA A 60 0.00 12.06 11.54
C ALA A 60 -0.50 10.69 11.08
N THR A 61 -1.81 10.52 10.94
CA THR A 61 -2.43 9.31 10.41
C THR A 61 -1.95 9.01 8.99
N GLN A 62 -1.89 10.02 8.12
CA GLN A 62 -1.36 9.87 6.76
C GLN A 62 0.05 9.28 6.76
N ARG A 63 0.97 9.82 7.58
CA ARG A 63 2.34 9.31 7.66
C ARG A 63 2.38 7.83 8.05
N HIS A 64 1.56 7.41 9.01
CA HIS A 64 1.49 6.00 9.40
C HIS A 64 0.95 5.09 8.29
N VAL A 65 0.00 5.58 7.48
CA VAL A 65 -0.47 4.85 6.31
C VAL A 65 0.64 4.72 5.26
N GLU A 66 1.40 5.78 5.02
CA GLU A 66 2.54 5.77 4.09
C GLU A 66 3.63 4.79 4.54
N GLU A 67 4.04 4.82 5.82
CA GLU A 67 5.00 3.89 6.41
C GLU A 67 4.53 2.42 6.29
N SER A 68 3.26 2.17 6.61
CA SER A 68 2.67 0.82 6.52
C SER A 68 2.61 0.33 5.06
N ALA A 69 2.26 1.22 4.13
CA ALA A 69 2.21 0.93 2.71
C ALA A 69 3.60 0.61 2.14
N GLU A 70 4.63 1.36 2.55
CA GLU A 70 6.02 1.08 2.17
C GLU A 70 6.48 -0.29 2.68
N GLY A 71 6.20 -0.61 3.95
CA GLY A 71 6.50 -1.91 4.54
C GLY A 71 5.84 -3.08 3.80
N LEU A 72 4.55 -2.94 3.47
CA LEU A 72 3.82 -3.93 2.67
C LEU A 72 4.40 -4.06 1.26
N ASN A 73 4.69 -2.94 0.59
CA ASN A 73 5.28 -2.95 -0.75
C ASN A 73 6.65 -3.64 -0.77
N LEU A 74 7.48 -3.43 0.25
CA LEU A 74 8.76 -4.13 0.43
C LEU A 74 8.55 -5.63 0.61
N ALA A 75 7.69 -6.06 1.53
CA ALA A 75 7.40 -7.46 1.78
C ALA A 75 6.85 -8.18 0.54
N LEU A 76 5.90 -7.54 -0.16
CA LEU A 76 5.32 -8.04 -1.41
C LEU A 76 6.36 -8.15 -2.54
N SER A 77 7.29 -7.19 -2.62
CA SER A 77 8.40 -7.24 -3.59
C SER A 77 9.36 -8.37 -3.31
N GLN A 78 9.69 -8.61 -2.04
CA GLN A 78 10.55 -9.72 -1.62
C GLN A 78 9.89 -11.07 -1.90
N ALA A 79 8.60 -11.21 -1.57
CA ALA A 79 7.82 -12.40 -1.88
C ALA A 79 7.87 -12.70 -3.39
N GLY A 80 7.56 -11.72 -4.25
CA GLY A 80 7.60 -11.91 -5.70
C GLY A 80 8.96 -12.36 -6.25
N ARG A 81 10.07 -11.84 -5.72
CA ARG A 81 11.43 -12.26 -6.09
C ARG A 81 11.73 -13.69 -5.68
N GLN A 82 11.42 -14.03 -4.42
CA GLN A 82 11.63 -15.39 -3.90
C GLN A 82 10.88 -16.44 -4.73
N TYR A 83 9.65 -16.14 -5.15
CA TYR A 83 8.88 -17.04 -6.02
C TYR A 83 9.53 -17.21 -7.40
N ALA A 84 10.00 -16.12 -8.03
CA ALA A 84 10.67 -16.19 -9.32
C ALA A 84 11.97 -17.03 -9.26
N ASP A 85 12.73 -16.90 -8.18
CA ASP A 85 13.97 -17.66 -7.97
C ASP A 85 13.71 -19.16 -7.77
N VAL A 86 12.66 -19.51 -7.00
CA VAL A 86 12.24 -20.92 -6.80
C VAL A 86 11.79 -21.55 -8.12
N GLU A 87 11.02 -20.83 -8.94
CA GLU A 87 10.56 -21.34 -10.23
C GLU A 87 11.73 -21.60 -11.19
N GLN A 88 12.70 -20.67 -11.27
CA GLN A 88 13.91 -20.88 -12.08
C GLN A 88 14.74 -22.06 -11.58
N ALA A 89 14.87 -22.24 -10.26
CA ALA A 89 15.59 -23.37 -9.69
C ALA A 89 14.92 -24.70 -10.05
N ASN A 90 13.59 -24.76 -9.96
CA ASN A 90 12.81 -25.94 -10.35
C ASN A 90 12.95 -26.23 -11.85
N ALA A 91 12.85 -25.22 -12.72
CA ALA A 91 13.01 -25.39 -14.16
C ALA A 91 14.37 -26.01 -14.54
N ARG A 92 15.46 -25.62 -13.84
CA ARG A 92 16.81 -26.19 -14.04
C ARG A 92 16.91 -27.67 -13.62
N LEU A 93 16.11 -28.13 -12.66
CA LEU A 93 16.10 -29.53 -12.23
C LEU A 93 15.51 -30.45 -13.32
N PHE A 94 14.54 -29.94 -14.06
CA PHE A 94 13.87 -30.67 -15.15
C PHE A 94 14.49 -30.43 -16.53
N SER A 95 15.47 -29.52 -16.66
CA SER A 95 16.20 -29.27 -17.90
C SER A 95 17.42 -30.19 -18.09
N ARG A 96 17.44 -31.37 -17.45
CA ARG A 96 18.44 -32.42 -17.66
C ARG A 96 17.85 -33.55 -18.48
#